data_AF-A0A8X6WQ15-F1
#
_entry.id   AF-A0A8X6WQ15-F1
#
_cell.length_a   1.000
_cell.length_b   1.000
_cell.length_c   1.000
_cell.angle_alpha   90.00
_cell.angle_beta   90.00
_cell.angle_gamma   90.00
#
_symmetry.space_group_name_H-M   'P 1'
#
loop_
_entity.id
_entity.type
_entity.pdbx_description
1 polymer ?
#
loop_
_entity_poly.entity_id
_entity_poly.type
_entity_poly.pdbx_seq_one_letter_code
_entity_poly.pdbx_strand_id
1 'polypeptide(L)'
;MKSMKKTGTKIKQPGSKGSKSDDKHPKSKSETETVSKDLTELEKEMFSIKITDLEARLNRKQQLCAFMEEEKNFFEAEYESKKVLKKESMQFLNQAYQDFHLELLLLKDELSGMEDMALERTLKSTEIEQISKKIEELKEMEQKLEKKLYEAEKNVDDISNLVSKLEDLQEQISKKNEHFEIQISDLNADFKSFIESLKEQLNTLIEGLIKDKSLKLHLLPLPYQALFESGMLGSIWFESVLGTCENLIQQNTETSNNLLQIKQASNKAKEASQNAISSIIFTNEAKELISHLSAELNFSKDQEYIYSNLLQKYKSQMKYIIQLNNKNLALKQDTTHLANRIESLEKEIKQKEIFEDDFEENYRFLKIIMKVKDVIIKEL
;
A
#
# COMPACT_ATOMS: atom_id res chain seq x y z
N MET A 1 32.07 44.36 -6.99
CA MET A 1 33.55 44.34 -7.04
C MET A 1 34.03 45.10 -8.27
N LYS A 2 35.02 46.01 -8.09
CA LYS A 2 35.73 46.88 -9.07
C LYS A 2 34.89 48.00 -9.73
N SER A 3 35.32 49.25 -9.87
CA SER A 3 36.32 50.10 -9.19
C SER A 3 36.00 51.55 -9.58
N MET A 4 35.75 52.43 -8.61
CA MET A 4 35.62 53.87 -8.81
C MET A 4 37.00 54.52 -9.04
N LYS A 5 37.14 55.36 -10.07
CA LYS A 5 38.23 56.34 -10.16
C LYS A 5 37.68 57.76 -9.96
N LYS A 6 38.09 58.35 -8.83
CA LYS A 6 38.05 59.78 -8.53
C LYS A 6 39.19 60.51 -9.26
N THR A 7 38.97 61.78 -9.57
CA THR A 7 39.91 62.95 -9.53
C THR A 7 39.30 64.06 -10.40
N GLY A 8 39.28 65.34 -10.06
CA GLY A 8 39.76 66.05 -8.88
C GLY A 8 39.27 67.50 -8.96
N THR A 9 38.78 67.99 -7.84
CA THR A 9 38.32 69.34 -7.55
C THR A 9 39.51 70.30 -7.43
N LYS A 10 39.41 71.52 -7.97
CA LYS A 10 40.21 72.67 -7.51
C LYS A 10 39.29 73.88 -7.32
N ILE A 11 38.87 74.08 -6.08
CA ILE A 11 38.43 75.36 -5.52
C ILE A 11 39.61 75.91 -4.72
N LYS A 12 39.99 77.17 -4.96
CA LYS A 12 40.64 78.04 -3.97
C LYS A 12 40.06 79.45 -4.12
N GLN A 13 39.20 79.82 -3.18
CA GLN A 13 38.98 81.22 -2.77
C GLN A 13 40.14 81.66 -1.82
N PRO A 14 40.04 82.79 -1.11
CA PRO A 14 40.19 84.18 -1.57
C PRO A 14 41.37 84.86 -0.82
N GLY A 15 41.86 85.99 -1.35
CA GLY A 15 42.97 86.72 -0.74
C GLY A 15 42.77 88.23 -0.80
N SER A 16 42.22 88.77 0.29
CA SER A 16 42.20 90.19 0.65
C SER A 16 43.61 90.72 1.00
N LYS A 17 43.74 92.06 1.00
CA LYS A 17 44.90 92.96 1.23
C LYS A 17 45.48 93.48 -0.09
N GLY A 18 45.57 94.77 -0.37
CA GLY A 18 45.56 95.96 0.48
C GLY A 18 46.59 96.94 -0.09
N SER A 19 46.28 98.23 0.01
CA SER A 19 47.18 99.39 -0.20
C SER A 19 47.65 99.73 -1.62
N LYS A 20 47.25 100.92 -2.06
CA LYS A 20 48.09 102.08 -2.48
C LYS A 20 47.26 102.91 -3.46
N SER A 21 46.59 103.97 -3.01
CA SER A 21 47.15 105.33 -2.90
C SER A 21 47.76 105.81 -4.21
N ASP A 22 46.99 106.61 -4.94
CA ASP A 22 47.37 107.61 -5.96
C ASP A 22 46.03 108.13 -6.50
N ASP A 23 45.29 108.98 -5.78
CA ASP A 23 45.62 110.38 -5.48
C ASP A 23 46.04 111.17 -6.72
N LYS A 24 45.10 111.37 -7.64
CA LYS A 24 45.10 112.51 -8.57
C LYS A 24 43.69 113.07 -8.73
N HIS A 25 43.30 113.85 -7.72
CA HIS A 25 42.49 115.06 -7.94
C HIS A 25 43.04 115.86 -9.14
N PRO A 26 42.26 116.16 -10.18
CA PRO A 26 42.38 117.45 -10.83
C PRO A 26 41.72 118.47 -9.90
N LYS A 27 42.57 119.30 -9.31
CA LYS A 27 42.22 120.48 -8.53
C LYS A 27 41.01 121.20 -9.10
N SER A 28 39.98 121.30 -8.27
CA SER A 28 39.10 122.44 -8.20
C SER A 28 39.94 123.73 -8.15
N LYS A 29 40.13 124.37 -9.30
CA LYS A 29 40.45 125.80 -9.35
C LYS A 29 39.13 126.56 -9.29
N SER A 30 38.73 126.91 -8.08
CA SER A 30 37.87 128.06 -7.83
C SER A 30 38.66 129.33 -8.16
N GLU A 31 38.66 129.72 -9.43
CA GLU A 31 39.00 131.08 -9.84
C GLU A 31 37.70 131.89 -9.84
N THR A 32 37.41 132.45 -8.65
CA THR A 32 36.56 133.61 -8.45
C THR A 32 37.22 134.79 -9.17
N GLU A 33 36.86 135.01 -10.43
CA GLU A 33 36.94 136.31 -11.06
C GLU A 33 35.58 136.60 -11.70
N THR A 34 34.71 137.21 -10.89
CA THR A 34 33.59 138.01 -11.37
C THR A 34 34.15 139.22 -12.11
N VAL A 35 34.66 139.01 -13.32
CA VAL A 35 34.70 140.06 -14.33
C VAL A 35 33.31 140.05 -14.95
N SER A 36 32.43 140.88 -14.39
CA SER A 36 31.17 141.27 -15.00
C SER A 36 31.48 142.03 -16.30
N LYS A 37 31.86 141.29 -17.35
CA LYS A 37 31.40 141.65 -18.69
C LYS A 37 29.92 141.36 -18.62
N ASP A 38 29.12 142.42 -18.58
CA ASP A 38 27.71 142.30 -18.90
C ASP A 38 27.64 141.67 -20.29
N LEU A 39 27.48 140.34 -20.28
CA LEU A 39 27.14 139.55 -21.44
C LEU A 39 25.94 140.27 -22.04
N THR A 40 26.08 140.65 -23.30
CA THR A 40 24.96 141.22 -24.04
C THR A 40 23.77 140.26 -23.90
N GLU A 41 22.54 140.77 -23.83
CA GLU A 41 21.35 139.92 -23.64
C GLU A 41 21.34 138.73 -24.61
N LEU A 42 21.85 138.95 -25.82
CA LEU A 42 22.06 137.95 -26.86
C LEU A 42 23.02 136.81 -26.47
N GLU A 43 24.11 137.09 -25.77
CA GLU A 43 25.06 136.06 -25.32
C GLU A 43 24.46 135.22 -24.18
N LYS A 44 23.73 135.85 -23.25
CA LYS A 44 23.00 135.14 -22.18
C LYS A 44 21.93 134.22 -22.77
N GLU A 45 21.20 134.69 -23.76
CA GLU A 45 20.20 133.90 -24.50
C GLU A 45 20.86 132.72 -25.24
N MET A 46 21.98 132.95 -25.94
CA MET A 46 22.73 131.89 -26.62
C MET A 46 23.25 130.82 -25.63
N PHE A 47 23.78 131.22 -24.46
CA PHE A 47 24.21 130.26 -23.44
C PHE A 47 23.03 129.50 -22.85
N SER A 48 21.90 130.16 -22.60
CA SER A 48 20.69 129.49 -22.12
C SER A 48 20.21 128.45 -23.13
N ILE A 49 20.20 128.76 -24.43
CA ILE A 49 19.84 127.80 -25.49
C ILE A 49 20.78 126.59 -25.48
N LYS A 50 22.10 126.81 -25.33
CA LYS A 50 23.08 125.72 -25.26
C LYS A 50 22.92 124.86 -24.01
N ILE A 51 22.63 125.46 -22.85
CA ILE A 51 22.37 124.73 -21.61
C ILE A 51 21.12 123.87 -21.78
N THR A 52 20.04 124.43 -22.31
CA THR A 52 18.81 123.67 -22.59
C THR A 52 19.03 122.54 -23.58
N ASP A 53 19.83 122.74 -24.64
CA ASP A 53 20.19 121.65 -25.57
C ASP A 53 21.02 120.56 -24.89
N LEU A 54 22.00 120.94 -24.06
CA LEU A 54 22.82 119.98 -23.30
C LEU A 54 21.99 119.20 -22.27
N GLU A 55 21.08 119.86 -21.57
CA GLU A 55 20.14 119.22 -20.64
C GLU A 55 19.19 118.28 -21.38
N ALA A 56 18.65 118.69 -22.53
CA ALA A 56 17.82 117.83 -23.37
C ALA A 56 18.60 116.63 -23.94
N ARG A 57 19.89 116.79 -24.27
CA ARG A 57 20.77 115.70 -24.71
C ARG A 57 21.11 114.76 -23.55
N LEU A 58 21.38 115.30 -22.36
CA LEU A 58 21.63 114.52 -21.15
C LEU A 58 20.40 113.71 -20.75
N ASN A 59 19.21 114.32 -20.75
CA ASN A 59 17.95 113.65 -20.44
C ASN A 59 17.68 112.53 -21.45
N ARG A 60 17.84 112.77 -22.76
CA ARG A 60 17.75 111.71 -23.79
C ARG A 60 18.73 110.56 -23.55
N LYS A 61 19.95 110.85 -23.08
CA LYS A 61 20.94 109.82 -22.75
C LYS A 61 20.59 109.05 -21.47
N GLN A 62 20.07 109.73 -20.46
CA GLN A 62 19.58 109.09 -19.23
C GLN A 62 18.39 108.17 -19.51
N GLN A 63 17.44 108.60 -20.35
CA GLN A 63 16.33 107.76 -20.82
C GLN A 63 16.82 106.54 -21.59
N LEU A 64 17.82 106.70 -22.47
CA LEU A 64 18.43 105.58 -23.17
C LEU A 64 19.14 104.61 -22.20
N CYS A 65 19.84 105.11 -21.19
CA CYS A 65 20.46 104.26 -20.16
C CYS A 65 19.42 103.48 -19.36
N ALA A 66 18.32 104.14 -18.95
CA ALA A 66 17.21 103.48 -18.25
C ALA A 66 16.57 102.38 -19.13
N PHE A 67 16.32 102.67 -20.41
CA PHE A 67 15.81 101.69 -21.36
C PHE A 67 16.74 100.47 -21.51
N MET A 68 18.05 100.70 -21.68
CA MET A 68 19.03 99.62 -21.79
C MET A 68 19.13 98.79 -20.50
N GLU A 69 18.94 99.40 -19.33
CA GLU A 69 18.93 98.71 -18.04
C GLU A 69 17.67 97.84 -17.87
N GLU A 70 16.50 98.35 -18.27
CA GLU A 70 15.27 97.57 -18.33
C GLU A 70 15.39 96.38 -19.30
N GLU A 71 15.94 96.61 -20.49
CA GLU A 71 16.15 95.57 -21.50
C GLU A 71 17.15 94.50 -21.00
N LYS A 72 18.24 94.93 -20.35
CA LYS A 72 19.17 94.00 -19.69
C LYS A 72 18.47 93.16 -18.62
N ASN A 73 17.68 93.79 -17.75
CA ASN A 73 16.95 93.09 -16.68
C ASN A 73 15.93 92.10 -17.25
N PHE A 74 15.25 92.47 -18.35
CA PHE A 74 14.35 91.58 -19.08
C PHE A 74 15.09 90.33 -19.62
N PHE A 75 16.24 90.51 -20.28
CA PHE A 75 17.02 89.38 -20.80
C PHE A 75 17.58 88.49 -19.69
N GLU A 76 18.03 89.05 -18.57
CA GLU A 76 18.51 88.27 -17.41
C GLU A 76 17.37 87.45 -16.78
N ALA A 77 16.17 88.03 -16.64
CA ALA A 77 14.99 87.33 -16.15
C ALA A 77 14.56 86.20 -17.09
N GLU A 78 14.53 86.47 -18.41
CA GLU A 78 14.19 85.45 -19.42
C GLU A 78 15.22 84.30 -19.44
N TYR A 79 16.51 84.62 -19.28
CA TYR A 79 17.58 83.62 -19.20
C TYR A 79 17.42 82.71 -17.98
N GLU A 80 17.20 83.28 -16.79
CA GLU A 80 16.99 82.48 -15.58
C GLU A 80 15.69 81.66 -15.65
N SER A 81 14.61 82.22 -16.23
CA SER A 81 13.38 81.48 -16.49
C SER A 81 13.61 80.27 -17.41
N LYS A 82 14.36 80.43 -18.51
CA LYS A 82 14.70 79.32 -19.43
C LYS A 82 15.55 78.25 -18.74
N LYS A 83 16.47 78.66 -17.86
CA LYS A 83 17.32 77.75 -17.10
C LYS A 83 16.53 76.93 -16.07
N VAL A 84 15.58 77.55 -15.38
CA VAL A 84 14.64 76.84 -14.48
C VAL A 84 13.81 75.84 -15.29
N LEU A 85 13.19 76.27 -16.39
CA LEU A 85 12.37 75.41 -17.24
C LEU A 85 13.14 74.21 -17.78
N LYS A 86 14.41 74.40 -18.18
CA LYS A 86 15.29 73.31 -18.62
C LYS A 86 15.55 72.30 -17.49
N LYS A 87 15.78 72.78 -16.26
CA LYS A 87 16.00 71.92 -15.09
C LYS A 87 14.74 71.11 -14.76
N GLU A 88 13.57 71.75 -14.76
CA GLU A 88 12.29 71.09 -14.53
C GLU A 88 11.99 70.06 -15.62
N SER A 89 12.18 70.42 -16.89
CA SER A 89 11.99 69.51 -18.03
C SER A 89 12.90 68.28 -17.93
N MET A 90 14.17 68.46 -17.55
CA MET A 90 15.08 67.33 -17.31
C MET A 90 14.68 66.49 -16.10
N GLN A 91 14.14 67.11 -15.06
CA GLN A 91 13.65 66.39 -13.88
C GLN A 91 12.44 65.52 -14.24
N PHE A 92 11.46 66.06 -14.98
CA PHE A 92 10.32 65.29 -15.48
C PHE A 92 10.76 64.14 -16.39
N LEU A 93 11.72 64.38 -17.29
CA LEU A 93 12.23 63.33 -18.17
C LEU A 93 12.92 62.22 -17.38
N ASN A 94 13.75 62.57 -16.39
CA ASN A 94 14.40 61.58 -15.54
C ASN A 94 13.40 60.78 -14.70
N GLN A 95 12.35 61.43 -14.21
CA GLN A 95 11.29 60.77 -13.46
C GLN A 95 10.52 59.79 -14.36
N ALA A 96 10.08 60.23 -15.54
CA ALA A 96 9.41 59.36 -16.50
C ALA A 96 10.29 58.16 -16.92
N TYR A 97 11.61 58.36 -17.06
CA TYR A 97 12.54 57.27 -17.33
C TYR A 97 12.64 56.28 -16.17
N GLN A 98 12.66 56.76 -14.92
CA GLN A 98 12.67 55.89 -13.74
C GLN A 98 11.38 55.10 -13.60
N ASP A 99 10.22 55.75 -13.83
CA ASP A 99 8.92 55.11 -13.78
C ASP A 99 8.81 54.00 -14.85
N PHE A 100 9.23 54.29 -16.08
CA PHE A 100 9.27 53.31 -17.16
C PHE A 100 10.23 52.14 -16.87
N HIS A 101 11.38 52.42 -16.25
CA HIS A 101 12.32 51.38 -15.85
C HIS A 101 11.74 50.45 -14.78
N LEU A 102 11.02 51.00 -13.79
CA LEU A 102 10.33 50.21 -12.76
C LEU A 102 9.22 49.36 -13.37
N GLU A 103 8.42 49.93 -14.28
CA GLU A 103 7.38 49.19 -15.00
C GLU A 103 7.97 48.02 -15.79
N LEU A 104 9.07 48.23 -16.51
CA LEU A 104 9.77 47.15 -17.22
C LEU A 104 10.27 46.03 -16.29
N LEU A 105 10.73 46.38 -15.09
CA LEU A 105 11.15 45.38 -14.09
C LEU A 105 9.95 44.56 -13.60
N LEU A 106 8.83 45.21 -13.30
CA LEU A 106 7.60 44.53 -12.88
C LEU A 106 7.06 43.60 -13.96
N LEU A 107 7.02 44.05 -15.23
CA LEU A 107 6.58 43.22 -16.35
C LEU A 107 7.51 42.01 -16.54
N LYS A 108 8.81 42.18 -16.33
CA LYS A 108 9.78 41.08 -16.43
C LYS A 108 9.54 40.03 -15.33
N ASP A 109 9.29 40.48 -14.11
CA ASP A 109 9.00 39.57 -12.99
C ASP A 109 7.66 38.84 -13.21
N GLU A 110 6.64 39.52 -13.72
CA GLU A 110 5.35 38.90 -14.10
C GLU A 110 5.52 37.86 -15.21
N LEU A 111 6.30 38.17 -16.25
CA LEU A 111 6.60 37.24 -17.33
C LEU A 111 7.32 35.99 -16.81
N SER A 112 8.33 36.17 -15.94
CA SER A 112 9.03 35.04 -15.30
C SER A 112 8.06 34.18 -14.49
N GLY A 113 7.15 34.80 -13.72
CA GLY A 113 6.14 34.07 -12.96
C GLY A 113 5.18 33.28 -13.85
N MET A 114 4.80 33.83 -15.01
CA MET A 114 3.97 33.12 -15.99
C MET A 114 4.69 31.95 -16.64
N GLU A 115 5.99 32.09 -16.96
CA GLU A 115 6.83 31.01 -17.50
C GLU A 115 6.95 29.84 -16.51
N ASP A 116 7.19 30.14 -15.23
CA ASP A 116 7.25 29.13 -14.16
C ASP A 116 5.91 28.40 -14.00
N MET A 117 4.80 29.14 -13.99
CA MET A 117 3.46 28.54 -13.94
C MET A 117 3.15 27.66 -15.16
N ALA A 118 3.61 28.04 -16.35
CA ALA A 118 3.44 27.23 -17.56
C ALA A 118 4.25 25.93 -17.49
N LEU A 119 5.47 25.98 -16.97
CA LEU A 119 6.31 24.79 -16.73
C LEU A 119 5.65 23.86 -15.70
N GLU A 120 5.14 24.39 -14.60
CA GLU A 120 4.45 23.56 -13.59
C GLU A 120 3.19 22.89 -14.17
N ARG A 121 2.42 23.61 -15.01
CA ARG A 121 1.25 23.02 -15.69
C ARG A 121 1.62 21.91 -16.65
N THR A 122 2.71 22.06 -17.41
CA THR A 122 3.16 20.99 -18.34
C THR A 122 3.61 19.76 -17.58
N LEU A 123 4.36 19.92 -16.48
CA LEU A 123 4.75 18.81 -15.59
C LEU A 123 3.52 18.08 -15.02
N LYS A 124 2.56 18.82 -14.44
CA LYS A 124 1.31 18.24 -13.94
C LYS A 124 0.52 17.51 -15.03
N SER A 125 0.48 18.05 -16.25
CA SER A 125 -0.15 17.37 -17.40
C SER A 125 0.51 16.03 -17.70
N THR A 126 1.86 15.98 -17.71
CA THR A 126 2.58 14.71 -17.94
C THR A 126 2.39 13.69 -16.82
N GLU A 127 2.29 14.15 -15.56
CA GLU A 127 1.97 13.27 -14.43
C GLU A 127 0.56 12.69 -14.56
N ILE A 128 -0.41 13.51 -14.96
CA ILE A 128 -1.79 13.07 -15.21
C ILE A 128 -1.81 12.01 -16.32
N GLU A 129 -1.11 12.22 -17.43
CA GLU A 129 -1.03 11.21 -18.50
C GLU A 129 -0.43 9.88 -18.03
N GLN A 130 0.61 9.91 -17.19
CA GLN A 130 1.20 8.70 -16.60
C GLN A 130 0.22 7.99 -15.67
N ILE A 131 -0.54 8.73 -14.86
CA ILE A 131 -1.57 8.18 -13.99
C ILE A 131 -2.70 7.57 -14.83
N SER A 132 -3.16 8.24 -15.89
CA SER A 132 -4.17 7.71 -16.80
C SER A 132 -3.75 6.40 -17.44
N LYS A 133 -2.49 6.28 -17.89
CA LYS A 133 -1.96 5.00 -18.40
C LYS A 133 -2.00 3.89 -17.36
N LYS A 134 -1.59 4.16 -16.11
CA LYS A 134 -1.65 3.18 -15.02
C LYS A 134 -3.08 2.76 -14.69
N ILE A 135 -4.03 3.69 -14.73
CA ILE A 135 -5.45 3.37 -14.53
C ILE A 135 -5.94 2.41 -15.61
N GLU A 136 -5.55 2.63 -16.87
CA GLU A 136 -5.93 1.74 -17.96
C GLU A 136 -5.31 0.35 -17.82
N GLU A 137 -4.03 0.26 -17.45
CA GLU A 137 -3.37 -1.02 -17.13
C GLU A 137 -4.07 -1.77 -15.98
N LEU A 138 -4.53 -1.05 -14.95
CA LEU A 138 -5.28 -1.63 -13.83
C LEU A 138 -6.66 -2.13 -14.27
N LYS A 139 -7.36 -1.41 -15.15
CA LYS A 139 -8.63 -1.87 -15.72
C LYS A 139 -8.47 -3.14 -16.57
N GLU A 140 -7.41 -3.24 -17.36
CA GLU A 140 -7.12 -4.47 -18.11
C GLU A 140 -6.85 -5.66 -17.17
N MET A 141 -6.15 -5.42 -16.06
CA MET A 141 -5.91 -6.44 -15.02
C MET A 141 -7.20 -6.86 -14.31
N GLU A 142 -8.08 -5.90 -14.01
CA GLU A 142 -9.41 -6.16 -13.43
C GLU A 142 -10.25 -7.06 -14.35
N GLN A 143 -10.32 -6.75 -15.65
CA GLN A 143 -11.02 -7.59 -16.63
C GLN A 143 -10.43 -9.00 -16.75
N LYS A 144 -9.10 -9.14 -16.64
CA LYS A 144 -8.44 -10.46 -16.62
C LYS A 144 -8.80 -11.25 -15.36
N LEU A 145 -8.91 -10.58 -14.21
CA LEU A 145 -9.32 -11.20 -12.96
C LEU A 145 -10.79 -11.60 -12.98
N GLU A 146 -11.68 -10.77 -13.54
CA GLU A 146 -13.09 -11.13 -13.74
C GLU A 146 -13.25 -12.39 -14.58
N LYS A 147 -12.49 -12.52 -15.68
CA LYS A 147 -12.50 -13.75 -16.50
C LYS A 147 -12.07 -14.98 -15.70
N LYS A 148 -10.99 -14.85 -14.92
CA LYS A 148 -10.52 -15.96 -14.05
C LYS A 148 -11.52 -16.30 -12.96
N LEU A 149 -12.24 -15.31 -12.42
CA LEU A 149 -13.28 -15.52 -11.43
C LEU A 149 -14.46 -16.29 -12.03
N TYR A 150 -14.89 -15.92 -13.23
CA TYR A 150 -15.92 -16.66 -13.97
C TYR A 150 -15.50 -18.11 -14.28
N GLU A 151 -14.24 -18.33 -14.68
CA GLU A 151 -13.70 -19.68 -14.88
C GLU A 151 -13.67 -20.49 -13.57
N ALA A 152 -13.33 -19.85 -12.45
CA ALA A 152 -13.34 -20.50 -11.14
C ALA A 152 -14.76 -20.85 -10.67
N GLU A 153 -15.74 -19.97 -10.88
CA GLU A 153 -17.15 -20.25 -10.58
C GLU A 153 -17.66 -21.44 -11.38
N LYS A 154 -17.35 -21.50 -12.69
CA LYS A 154 -17.69 -22.66 -13.52
C LYS A 154 -17.04 -23.96 -13.00
N ASN A 155 -15.78 -23.90 -12.59
CA ASN A 155 -15.10 -25.07 -12.02
C ASN A 155 -15.75 -25.53 -10.71
N VAL A 156 -16.27 -24.61 -9.88
CA VAL A 156 -17.02 -24.95 -8.67
C VAL A 156 -18.31 -25.70 -9.01
N ASP A 157 -19.04 -25.27 -10.04
CA ASP A 157 -20.24 -25.98 -10.52
C ASP A 157 -19.89 -27.39 -11.04
N ASP A 158 -18.79 -27.52 -11.79
CA ASP A 158 -18.31 -28.82 -12.27
C ASP A 158 -17.91 -29.76 -11.11
N ILE A 159 -17.25 -29.23 -10.07
CA ILE A 159 -16.93 -29.98 -8.85
C ILE A 159 -18.21 -30.42 -8.14
N SER A 160 -19.19 -29.53 -7.99
CA SER A 160 -20.48 -29.84 -7.37
C SER A 160 -21.17 -31.02 -8.08
N ASN A 161 -21.21 -30.98 -9.41
CA ASN A 161 -21.75 -32.07 -10.23
C ASN A 161 -20.99 -33.40 -10.05
N LEU A 162 -19.66 -33.34 -9.89
CA LEU A 162 -18.84 -34.54 -9.64
C LEU A 162 -19.07 -35.10 -8.24
N VAL A 163 -19.27 -34.25 -7.22
CA VAL A 163 -19.58 -34.68 -5.86
C VAL A 163 -20.91 -35.41 -5.83
N SER A 164 -21.96 -34.87 -6.47
CA SER A 164 -23.27 -35.55 -6.55
C SER A 164 -23.16 -36.92 -7.23
N LYS A 165 -22.40 -37.04 -8.32
CA LYS A 165 -22.14 -38.35 -8.95
C LYS A 165 -21.40 -39.32 -8.03
N LEU A 166 -20.49 -38.83 -7.20
CA LEU A 166 -19.75 -39.63 -6.23
C LEU A 166 -20.68 -40.14 -5.12
N GLU A 167 -21.58 -39.30 -4.63
CA GLU A 167 -22.61 -39.67 -3.65
C GLU A 167 -23.54 -40.74 -4.21
N ASP A 168 -24.02 -40.58 -5.45
CA ASP A 168 -24.85 -41.59 -6.13
C ASP A 168 -24.13 -42.94 -6.25
N LEU A 169 -22.85 -42.91 -6.65
CA LEU A 169 -22.04 -44.14 -6.74
C LEU A 169 -21.80 -44.77 -5.37
N GLN A 170 -21.59 -43.95 -4.33
CA GLN A 170 -21.41 -44.43 -2.96
C GLN A 170 -22.69 -45.07 -2.41
N GLU A 171 -23.86 -44.52 -2.73
CA GLU A 171 -25.16 -45.11 -2.39
C GLU A 171 -25.36 -46.45 -3.12
N GLN A 172 -25.03 -46.52 -4.42
CA GLN A 172 -25.09 -47.78 -5.18
C GLN A 172 -24.17 -48.85 -4.61
N ILE A 173 -22.95 -48.49 -4.22
CA ILE A 173 -22.00 -49.42 -3.57
C ILE A 173 -22.57 -49.88 -2.23
N SER A 174 -23.14 -48.99 -1.42
CA SER A 174 -23.73 -49.36 -0.12
C SER A 174 -24.89 -50.34 -0.29
N LYS A 175 -25.81 -50.07 -1.22
CA LYS A 175 -26.92 -50.99 -1.54
C LYS A 175 -26.43 -52.36 -2.01
N LYS A 176 -25.39 -52.40 -2.84
CA LYS A 176 -24.79 -53.68 -3.28
C LYS A 176 -24.14 -54.42 -2.11
N ASN A 177 -23.43 -53.71 -1.22
CA ASN A 177 -22.84 -54.32 -0.04
C ASN A 177 -23.91 -54.88 0.91
N GLU A 178 -24.98 -54.15 1.19
CA GLU A 178 -26.12 -54.65 1.97
C GLU A 178 -26.73 -55.91 1.36
N HIS A 179 -26.94 -55.90 0.03
CA HIS A 179 -27.42 -57.08 -0.69
C HIS A 179 -26.47 -58.28 -0.54
N PHE A 180 -25.16 -58.07 -0.64
CA PHE A 180 -24.17 -59.14 -0.41
C PHE A 180 -24.16 -59.62 1.04
N GLU A 181 -24.29 -58.74 2.02
CA GLU A 181 -24.38 -59.12 3.44
C GLU A 181 -25.61 -60.00 3.71
N ILE A 182 -26.77 -59.66 3.13
CA ILE A 182 -27.98 -60.48 3.21
C ILE A 182 -27.74 -61.85 2.57
N GLN A 183 -27.18 -61.90 1.35
CA GLN A 183 -26.89 -63.17 0.67
C GLN A 183 -25.92 -64.06 1.48
N ILE A 184 -24.91 -63.47 2.11
CA ILE A 184 -23.99 -64.19 3.00
C ILE A 184 -24.73 -64.71 4.23
N SER A 185 -25.63 -63.91 4.81
CA SER A 185 -26.44 -64.31 5.96
C SER A 185 -27.38 -65.49 5.61
N ASP A 186 -28.06 -65.42 4.47
CA ASP A 186 -28.96 -66.49 4.00
C ASP A 186 -28.18 -67.78 3.72
N LEU A 187 -27.04 -67.67 3.03
CA LEU A 187 -26.17 -68.81 2.77
C LEU A 187 -25.65 -69.45 4.08
N ASN A 188 -25.29 -68.63 5.07
CA ASN A 188 -24.89 -69.11 6.39
C ASN A 188 -26.04 -69.81 7.13
N ALA A 189 -27.28 -69.32 7.00
CA ALA A 189 -28.46 -69.95 7.57
C ALA A 189 -28.74 -71.31 6.91
N ASP A 190 -28.68 -71.38 5.58
CA ASP A 190 -28.81 -72.62 4.81
C ASP A 190 -27.72 -73.63 5.19
N PHE A 191 -26.46 -73.19 5.30
CA PHE A 191 -25.36 -74.04 5.76
C PHE A 191 -25.60 -74.58 7.17
N LYS A 192 -26.11 -73.74 8.08
CA LYS A 192 -26.40 -74.16 9.45
C LYS A 192 -27.54 -75.18 9.50
N SER A 193 -28.62 -74.96 8.73
CA SER A 193 -29.73 -75.90 8.56
C SER A 193 -29.26 -77.24 7.98
N PHE A 194 -28.39 -77.20 6.97
CA PHE A 194 -27.78 -78.40 6.40
C PHE A 194 -26.94 -79.17 7.43
N ILE A 195 -26.13 -78.47 8.23
CA ILE A 195 -25.36 -79.09 9.33
C ILE A 195 -26.28 -79.71 10.38
N GLU A 196 -27.38 -79.06 10.75
CA GLU A 196 -28.37 -79.62 11.68
C GLU A 196 -29.06 -80.86 11.10
N SER A 197 -29.46 -80.83 9.83
CA SER A 197 -30.03 -81.98 9.15
C SER A 197 -29.06 -83.15 9.07
N LEU A 198 -27.79 -82.90 8.74
CA LEU A 198 -26.76 -83.94 8.76
C LEU A 198 -26.54 -84.50 10.17
N LYS A 199 -26.54 -83.67 11.21
CA LYS A 199 -26.46 -84.13 12.60
C LYS A 199 -27.65 -85.01 12.95
N GLU A 200 -28.85 -84.64 12.56
CA GLU A 200 -30.06 -85.41 12.85
C GLU A 200 -30.13 -86.72 12.07
N GLN A 201 -29.74 -86.71 10.79
CA GLN A 201 -29.55 -87.92 9.98
C GLN A 201 -28.50 -88.84 10.58
N LEU A 202 -27.36 -88.30 11.02
CA LEU A 202 -26.32 -89.07 11.69
C LEU A 202 -26.84 -89.66 13.00
N ASN A 203 -27.55 -88.88 13.82
CA ASN A 203 -28.15 -89.35 15.06
C ASN A 203 -29.16 -90.47 14.82
N THR A 204 -30.05 -90.34 13.83
CA THR A 204 -31.00 -91.40 13.46
C THR A 204 -30.29 -92.63 12.89
N LEU A 205 -29.22 -92.47 12.13
CA LEU A 205 -28.39 -93.58 11.66
C LEU A 205 -27.70 -94.29 12.82
N ILE A 206 -27.17 -93.54 13.79
CA ILE A 206 -26.55 -94.06 15.01
C ILE A 206 -27.60 -94.78 15.87
N GLU A 207 -28.78 -94.20 16.10
CA GLU A 207 -29.87 -94.83 16.84
C GLU A 207 -30.40 -96.09 16.13
N GLY A 208 -30.52 -96.03 14.80
CA GLY A 208 -30.86 -97.17 13.96
C GLY A 208 -29.80 -98.27 14.02
N LEU A 209 -28.51 -97.91 13.97
CA LEU A 209 -27.39 -98.83 14.17
C LEU A 209 -27.36 -99.41 15.58
N ILE A 210 -27.67 -98.64 16.62
CA ILE A 210 -27.74 -99.13 18.01
C ILE A 210 -28.91 -100.11 18.16
N LYS A 211 -30.10 -99.79 17.61
CA LYS A 211 -31.24 -100.71 17.58
C LYS A 211 -30.95 -101.96 16.76
N ASP A 212 -30.39 -101.84 15.56
CA ASP A 212 -30.10 -102.98 14.69
C ASP A 212 -28.89 -103.80 15.20
N LYS A 213 -27.95 -103.19 15.93
CA LYS A 213 -26.87 -103.90 16.66
C LYS A 213 -27.35 -104.59 17.93
N SER A 214 -28.34 -104.04 18.63
CA SER A 214 -29.04 -104.78 19.68
C SER A 214 -29.77 -106.02 19.14
N LEU A 215 -30.07 -106.04 17.84
CA LEU A 215 -30.74 -107.14 17.13
C LEU A 215 -29.81 -108.04 16.29
N LYS A 216 -28.57 -107.63 15.96
CA LYS A 216 -27.68 -108.36 15.03
C LYS A 216 -26.19 -108.35 15.40
N LEU A 217 -25.80 -108.08 16.65
CA LEU A 217 -24.39 -108.21 17.05
C LEU A 217 -23.83 -109.61 16.72
N HIS A 218 -24.67 -110.65 16.70
CA HIS A 218 -24.28 -112.05 16.48
C HIS A 218 -23.96 -112.43 15.00
N LEU A 219 -24.09 -111.51 14.04
CA LEU A 219 -24.04 -111.82 12.60
C LEU A 219 -22.85 -111.19 11.83
N LEU A 220 -22.00 -110.41 12.50
CA LEU A 220 -20.79 -109.84 11.89
C LEU A 220 -19.57 -110.76 12.09
N PRO A 221 -18.71 -110.98 11.08
CA PRO A 221 -17.44 -111.67 11.27
C PRO A 221 -16.56 -110.96 12.30
N LEU A 222 -15.97 -111.74 13.22
CA LEU A 222 -15.18 -111.30 14.39
C LEU A 222 -14.25 -110.07 14.19
N PRO A 223 -13.53 -109.92 13.06
CA PRO A 223 -12.63 -108.77 12.87
C PRO A 223 -13.37 -107.41 12.87
N TYR A 224 -14.61 -107.39 12.39
CA TYR A 224 -15.40 -106.17 12.25
C TYR A 224 -16.18 -105.82 13.51
N GLN A 225 -16.48 -106.81 14.37
CA GLN A 225 -16.97 -106.55 15.73
C GLN A 225 -15.91 -105.85 16.58
N ALA A 226 -14.66 -106.34 16.54
CA ALA A 226 -13.56 -105.77 17.32
C ALA A 226 -13.21 -104.33 16.90
N LEU A 227 -13.30 -104.01 15.61
CA LEU A 227 -13.08 -102.65 15.07
C LEU A 227 -14.19 -101.65 15.43
N PHE A 228 -15.39 -102.14 15.71
CA PHE A 228 -16.51 -101.30 16.14
C PHE A 228 -16.51 -101.11 17.67
N GLU A 229 -16.23 -102.16 18.44
CA GLU A 229 -16.07 -102.07 19.90
C GLU A 229 -14.82 -101.26 20.31
N SER A 230 -13.80 -101.18 19.46
CA SER A 230 -12.61 -100.36 19.71
C SER A 230 -12.82 -98.85 19.52
N GLY A 231 -13.99 -98.41 19.03
CA GLY A 231 -14.30 -97.00 18.80
C GLY A 231 -13.56 -96.33 17.63
N MET A 232 -12.68 -97.06 16.93
CA MET A 232 -11.81 -96.48 15.89
C MET A 232 -12.59 -95.92 14.70
N LEU A 233 -13.67 -96.57 14.27
CA LEU A 233 -14.51 -96.13 13.14
C LEU A 233 -15.21 -94.78 13.39
N GLY A 234 -15.61 -94.51 14.64
CA GLY A 234 -16.21 -93.23 15.03
C GLY A 234 -15.17 -92.11 15.12
N SER A 235 -13.98 -92.41 15.66
CA SER A 235 -12.91 -91.41 15.83
C SER A 235 -12.38 -90.87 14.51
N ILE A 236 -12.17 -91.73 13.50
CA ILE A 236 -11.60 -91.33 12.20
C ILE A 236 -12.58 -90.43 11.42
N TRP A 237 -13.88 -90.71 11.50
CA TRP A 237 -14.88 -89.87 10.86
C TRP A 237 -15.02 -88.51 11.57
N PHE A 238 -15.00 -88.50 12.91
CA PHE A 238 -15.06 -87.26 13.70
C PHE A 238 -13.83 -86.36 13.48
N GLU A 239 -12.62 -86.92 13.46
CA GLU A 239 -11.38 -86.17 13.17
C GLU A 239 -11.40 -85.58 11.76
N SER A 240 -11.90 -86.32 10.77
CA SER A 240 -11.99 -85.84 9.38
C SER A 240 -12.94 -84.64 9.25
N VAL A 241 -14.11 -84.70 9.89
CA VAL A 241 -15.12 -83.62 9.87
C VAL A 241 -14.65 -82.40 10.69
N LEU A 242 -14.04 -82.61 11.86
CA LEU A 242 -13.45 -81.53 12.66
C LEU A 242 -12.32 -80.82 11.89
N GLY A 243 -11.45 -81.58 11.23
CA GLY A 243 -10.38 -81.02 10.41
C GLY A 243 -10.90 -80.22 9.21
N THR A 244 -12.05 -80.58 8.63
CA THR A 244 -12.68 -79.78 7.57
C THR A 244 -13.29 -78.49 8.13
N CYS A 245 -13.90 -78.52 9.31
CA CYS A 245 -14.41 -77.32 9.98
C CYS A 245 -13.31 -76.36 10.42
N GLU A 246 -12.19 -76.86 10.96
CA GLU A 246 -11.03 -76.03 11.33
C GLU A 246 -10.42 -75.33 10.10
N ASN A 247 -10.26 -76.06 8.99
CA ASN A 247 -9.76 -75.47 7.73
C ASN A 247 -10.68 -74.36 7.19
N LEU A 248 -11.99 -74.52 7.28
CA LEU A 248 -12.96 -73.49 6.86
C LEU A 248 -12.90 -72.25 7.76
N ILE A 249 -12.76 -72.43 9.08
CA ILE A 249 -12.58 -71.31 10.02
C ILE A 249 -11.28 -70.58 9.70
N GLN A 250 -10.19 -71.31 9.46
CA GLN A 250 -8.87 -70.75 9.17
C GLN A 250 -8.89 -69.91 7.88
N GLN A 251 -9.50 -70.42 6.80
CA GLN A 251 -9.71 -69.66 5.56
C GLN A 251 -10.53 -68.38 5.77
N ASN A 252 -11.55 -68.41 6.64
CA ASN A 252 -12.38 -67.24 6.90
C ASN A 252 -11.59 -66.14 7.64
N THR A 253 -10.73 -66.52 8.60
CA THR A 253 -9.79 -65.58 9.26
C THR A 253 -8.76 -64.99 8.29
N GLU A 254 -8.19 -65.77 7.37
CA GLU A 254 -7.27 -65.24 6.35
C GLU A 254 -7.97 -64.25 5.43
N THR A 255 -9.20 -64.55 5.03
CA THR A 255 -10.01 -63.67 4.18
C THR A 255 -10.29 -62.33 4.87
N SER A 256 -10.62 -62.36 6.17
CA SER A 256 -10.81 -61.16 6.99
C SER A 256 -9.53 -60.31 7.10
N ASN A 257 -8.37 -60.93 7.32
CA ASN A 257 -7.09 -60.24 7.41
C ASN A 257 -6.68 -59.58 6.07
N ASN A 258 -6.93 -60.25 4.94
CA ASN A 258 -6.66 -59.70 3.62
C ASN A 258 -7.52 -58.46 3.33
N LEU A 259 -8.80 -58.47 3.73
CA LEU A 259 -9.70 -57.32 3.62
C LEU A 259 -9.21 -56.11 4.42
N LEU A 260 -8.66 -56.33 5.62
CA LEU A 260 -8.09 -55.28 6.45
C LEU A 260 -6.86 -54.63 5.79
N GLN A 261 -5.96 -55.43 5.20
CA GLN A 261 -4.77 -54.93 4.51
C GLN A 261 -5.13 -54.10 3.27
N ILE A 262 -6.12 -54.53 2.49
CA ILE A 262 -6.62 -53.79 1.32
C ILE A 262 -7.15 -52.42 1.75
N LYS A 263 -7.89 -52.35 2.87
CA LYS A 263 -8.42 -51.08 3.42
C LYS A 263 -7.29 -50.13 3.85
N GLN A 264 -6.24 -50.66 4.46
CA GLN A 264 -5.06 -49.86 4.85
C GLN A 264 -4.27 -49.35 3.62
N ALA A 265 -4.10 -50.17 2.58
CA ALA A 265 -3.44 -49.77 1.35
C ALA A 265 -4.22 -48.67 0.59
N SER A 266 -5.55 -48.77 0.57
CA SER A 266 -6.43 -47.76 -0.04
C SER A 266 -6.28 -46.38 0.63
N ASN A 267 -6.24 -46.35 1.97
CA ASN A 267 -6.06 -45.09 2.71
C ASN A 267 -4.69 -44.44 2.45
N LYS A 268 -3.61 -45.23 2.39
CA LYS A 268 -2.26 -44.71 2.04
C LYS A 268 -2.21 -44.14 0.62
N ALA A 269 -2.89 -44.78 -0.34
CA ALA A 269 -2.95 -44.27 -1.71
C ALA A 269 -3.71 -42.94 -1.80
N LYS A 270 -4.75 -42.75 -0.98
CA LYS A 270 -5.52 -41.51 -0.88
C LYS A 270 -4.69 -40.35 -0.31
N GLU A 271 -3.90 -40.59 0.74
CA GLU A 271 -2.99 -39.56 1.28
C GLU A 271 -1.88 -39.18 0.28
N ALA A 272 -1.32 -40.17 -0.41
CA ALA A 272 -0.27 -39.93 -1.41
C ALA A 272 -0.78 -39.10 -2.60
N SER A 273 -1.98 -39.37 -3.10
CA SER A 273 -2.58 -38.59 -4.19
C SER A 273 -2.90 -37.16 -3.76
N GLN A 274 -3.41 -36.96 -2.55
CA GLN A 274 -3.74 -35.64 -2.02
C GLN A 274 -2.49 -34.76 -1.78
N ASN A 275 -1.39 -35.38 -1.35
CA ASN A 275 -0.08 -34.72 -1.23
C ASN A 275 0.54 -34.38 -2.61
N ALA A 276 0.41 -35.27 -3.60
CA ALA A 276 0.89 -35.03 -4.95
C ALA A 276 0.15 -33.87 -5.65
N ILE A 277 -1.19 -33.83 -5.52
CA ILE A 277 -2.02 -32.74 -6.05
C ILE A 277 -1.62 -31.39 -5.42
N SER A 278 -1.37 -31.37 -4.11
CA SER A 278 -0.93 -30.16 -3.40
C SER A 278 0.46 -29.67 -3.83
N SER A 279 1.36 -30.57 -4.23
CA SER A 279 2.70 -30.22 -4.71
C SER A 279 2.73 -29.76 -6.17
N ILE A 280 1.88 -30.31 -7.04
CA ILE A 280 1.86 -29.99 -8.48
C ILE A 280 1.34 -28.56 -8.73
N ILE A 281 0.34 -28.14 -7.96
CA ILE A 281 -0.30 -26.81 -8.09
C ILE A 281 0.66 -25.66 -7.74
N PHE A 282 1.73 -25.89 -6.96
CA PHE A 282 2.54 -24.81 -6.39
C PHE A 282 3.92 -24.57 -7.04
N THR A 283 4.51 -25.53 -7.77
CA THR A 283 5.94 -25.43 -8.14
C THR A 283 6.31 -25.51 -9.62
N ASN A 284 5.49 -26.14 -10.49
CA ASN A 284 5.89 -26.38 -11.89
C ASN A 284 5.34 -25.33 -12.87
N GLU A 285 4.08 -24.93 -12.75
CA GLU A 285 3.47 -23.96 -13.68
C GLU A 285 4.14 -22.58 -13.62
N ALA A 286 4.59 -22.14 -12.44
CA ALA A 286 5.26 -20.85 -12.31
C ALA A 286 6.70 -20.84 -12.85
N LYS A 287 7.39 -21.99 -12.87
CA LYS A 287 8.77 -22.09 -13.37
C LYS A 287 8.82 -22.28 -14.89
N GLU A 288 7.91 -23.07 -15.47
CA GLU A 288 7.82 -23.25 -16.92
C GLU A 288 7.40 -21.96 -17.64
N LEU A 289 6.45 -21.20 -17.09
CA LEU A 289 6.03 -19.91 -17.67
C LEU A 289 7.17 -18.89 -17.75
N ILE A 290 8.00 -18.80 -16.71
CA ILE A 290 9.15 -17.88 -16.69
C ILE A 290 10.24 -18.34 -17.67
N SER A 291 10.47 -19.65 -17.80
CA SER A 291 11.45 -20.20 -18.72
C SER A 291 11.03 -20.01 -20.18
N HIS A 292 9.75 -20.22 -20.52
CA HIS A 292 9.25 -20.01 -21.89
C HIS A 292 9.25 -18.54 -22.30
N LEU A 293 8.81 -17.63 -21.43
CA LEU A 293 8.85 -16.18 -21.70
C LEU A 293 10.27 -15.66 -21.92
N SER A 294 11.29 -16.26 -21.29
CA SER A 294 12.68 -15.85 -21.46
C SER A 294 13.34 -16.34 -22.76
N ALA A 295 12.82 -17.42 -23.36
CA ALA A 295 13.43 -18.05 -24.54
C ALA A 295 12.87 -17.53 -25.88
N GLU A 296 11.63 -17.02 -25.90
CA GLU A 296 10.97 -16.58 -27.14
C GLU A 296 11.26 -15.13 -27.54
N LEU A 297 11.85 -14.32 -26.65
CA LEU A 297 12.02 -12.89 -26.91
C LEU A 297 13.50 -12.55 -27.18
N ASN A 298 13.86 -12.48 -28.47
CA ASN A 298 15.11 -11.87 -28.93
C ASN A 298 15.03 -10.35 -28.77
N PHE A 299 15.43 -9.86 -27.60
CA PHE A 299 15.40 -8.43 -27.28
C PHE A 299 16.62 -7.68 -27.84
N SER A 300 16.40 -6.44 -28.28
CA SER A 300 17.47 -5.47 -28.57
C SER A 300 18.24 -5.13 -27.28
N LYS A 301 19.53 -4.73 -27.38
CA LYS A 301 20.38 -4.39 -26.21
C LYS A 301 19.77 -3.33 -25.27
N ASP A 302 18.99 -2.39 -25.81
CA ASP A 302 18.30 -1.37 -25.00
C ASP A 302 17.08 -1.92 -24.28
N GLN A 303 16.41 -2.92 -24.87
CA GLN A 303 15.30 -3.64 -24.25
C GLN A 303 15.82 -4.57 -23.14
N GLU A 304 16.99 -5.18 -23.32
CA GLU A 304 17.64 -6.06 -22.35
C GLU A 304 17.93 -5.36 -21.01
N TYR A 305 18.29 -4.07 -21.06
CA TYR A 305 18.49 -3.24 -19.87
C TYR A 305 17.17 -2.92 -19.14
N ILE A 306 16.13 -2.59 -19.88
CA ILE A 306 14.79 -2.31 -19.34
C ILE A 306 14.20 -3.57 -18.69
N TYR A 307 14.31 -4.71 -19.37
CA TYR A 307 13.87 -6.01 -18.84
C TYR A 307 14.68 -6.44 -17.63
N SER A 308 16.00 -6.23 -17.61
CA SER A 308 16.83 -6.53 -16.44
C SER A 308 16.40 -5.72 -15.21
N ASN A 309 16.09 -4.43 -15.39
CA ASN A 309 15.57 -3.59 -14.31
C ASN A 309 14.18 -4.02 -13.83
N LEU A 310 13.28 -4.38 -14.76
CA LEU A 310 11.96 -4.92 -14.43
C LEU A 310 12.05 -6.25 -13.69
N LEU A 311 12.91 -7.17 -14.15
CA LEU A 311 13.14 -8.46 -13.52
C LEU A 311 13.72 -8.30 -12.12
N GLN A 312 14.63 -7.34 -11.93
CA GLN A 312 15.20 -7.02 -10.62
C GLN A 312 14.15 -6.42 -9.67
N LYS A 313 13.28 -5.55 -10.19
CA LYS A 313 12.14 -5.01 -9.43
C LYS A 313 11.15 -6.12 -9.04
N TYR A 314 10.81 -7.01 -9.97
CA TYR A 314 9.95 -8.16 -9.69
C TYR A 314 10.59 -9.10 -8.65
N LYS A 315 11.89 -9.37 -8.75
CA LYS A 315 12.64 -10.17 -7.78
C LYS A 315 12.63 -9.55 -6.38
N SER A 316 12.72 -8.22 -6.30
CA SER A 316 12.63 -7.49 -5.02
C SER A 316 11.22 -7.56 -4.42
N GLN A 317 10.18 -7.45 -5.24
CA GLN A 317 8.78 -7.60 -4.82
C GLN A 317 8.48 -9.03 -4.37
N MET A 318 8.97 -10.04 -5.09
CA MET A 318 8.81 -11.44 -4.71
C MET A 318 9.48 -11.75 -3.37
N LYS A 319 10.66 -11.17 -3.13
CA LYS A 319 11.34 -11.27 -1.82
C LYS A 319 10.52 -10.65 -0.70
N TYR A 320 9.85 -9.52 -0.96
CA TYR A 320 8.95 -8.87 -0.01
C TYR A 320 7.69 -9.72 0.27
N ILE A 321 7.10 -10.34 -0.76
CA ILE A 321 5.96 -11.26 -0.60
C ILE A 321 6.34 -12.47 0.24
N ILE A 322 7.51 -13.07 0.00
CA ILE A 322 8.02 -14.18 0.83
C ILE A 322 8.18 -13.76 2.29
N GLN A 323 8.68 -12.55 2.55
CA GLN A 323 8.79 -12.01 3.92
C GLN A 323 7.41 -11.81 4.57
N LEU A 324 6.44 -11.29 3.83
CA LEU A 324 5.06 -11.15 4.32
C LEU A 324 4.44 -12.52 4.63
N ASN A 325 4.65 -13.51 3.77
CA ASN A 325 4.12 -14.86 3.99
C ASN A 325 4.73 -15.50 5.24
N ASN A 326 6.03 -15.34 5.46
CA ASN A 326 6.70 -15.81 6.68
C ASN A 326 6.16 -15.11 7.94
N LYS A 327 5.90 -13.80 7.89
CA LYS A 327 5.26 -13.07 9.00
C LYS A 327 3.84 -13.58 9.25
N ASN A 328 3.08 -13.86 8.19
CA ASN A 328 1.72 -14.39 8.31
C ASN A 328 1.72 -15.79 8.93
N LEU A 329 2.70 -16.63 8.58
CA LEU A 329 2.89 -17.94 9.20
C LEU A 329 3.19 -17.83 10.71
N ALA A 330 4.06 -16.90 11.10
CA ALA A 330 4.36 -16.63 12.51
C ALA A 330 3.11 -16.15 13.27
N LEU A 331 2.35 -15.21 12.69
CA LEU A 331 1.08 -14.76 13.27
C LEU A 331 0.05 -15.89 13.41
N LYS A 332 0.03 -16.84 12.47
CA LYS A 332 -0.83 -18.03 12.54
C LYS A 332 -0.43 -18.97 13.68
N GLN A 333 0.87 -19.10 13.95
CA GLN A 333 1.38 -19.85 15.10
C GLN A 333 1.01 -19.15 16.42
N ASP A 334 1.18 -17.83 16.49
CA ASP A 334 0.84 -17.04 17.68
C ASP A 334 -0.67 -17.08 17.99
N THR A 335 -1.52 -16.99 16.97
CA THR A 335 -2.98 -17.14 17.14
C THR A 335 -3.37 -18.53 17.59
N THR A 336 -2.71 -19.58 17.09
CA THR A 336 -2.93 -20.95 17.57
C THR A 336 -2.50 -21.10 19.04
N HIS A 337 -1.36 -20.52 19.42
CA HIS A 337 -0.90 -20.52 20.81
C HIS A 337 -1.85 -19.76 21.74
N LEU A 338 -2.36 -18.59 21.31
CA LEU A 338 -3.36 -17.82 22.04
C LEU A 338 -4.67 -18.60 22.19
N ALA A 339 -5.15 -19.26 21.14
CA ALA A 339 -6.35 -20.10 21.20
C ALA A 339 -6.21 -21.22 22.24
N ASN A 340 -5.08 -21.92 22.24
CA ASN A 340 -4.78 -22.95 23.23
C ASN A 340 -4.71 -22.38 24.66
N ARG A 341 -4.18 -21.17 24.82
CA ARG A 341 -4.11 -20.49 26.12
C ARG A 341 -5.50 -20.10 26.63
N ILE A 342 -6.38 -19.61 25.74
CA ILE A 342 -7.77 -19.31 26.07
C ILE A 342 -8.49 -20.58 26.53
N GLU A 343 -8.36 -21.68 25.78
CA GLU A 343 -8.99 -22.96 26.15
C GLU A 343 -8.50 -23.47 27.51
N SER A 344 -7.21 -23.30 27.80
CA SER A 344 -6.64 -23.63 29.13
C SER A 344 -7.23 -22.77 30.24
N LEU A 345 -7.42 -21.47 30.01
CA LEU A 345 -8.00 -20.56 31.01
C LEU A 345 -9.49 -20.83 31.21
N GLU A 346 -10.24 -21.15 30.16
CA GLU A 346 -11.65 -21.56 30.27
C GLU A 346 -11.80 -22.82 31.12
N LYS A 347 -10.90 -23.79 30.98
CA LYS A 347 -10.88 -24.98 31.84
C LYS A 347 -10.60 -24.62 33.30
N GLU A 348 -9.67 -23.70 33.54
CA GLU A 348 -9.33 -23.24 34.90
C GLU A 348 -10.48 -22.45 35.56
N ILE A 349 -11.18 -21.61 34.79
CA ILE A 349 -12.36 -20.87 35.25
C ILE A 349 -13.47 -21.86 35.62
N LYS A 350 -13.79 -22.81 34.75
CA LYS A 350 -14.80 -23.85 35.04
C LYS A 350 -14.47 -24.65 36.29
N GLN A 351 -13.20 -24.99 36.51
CA GLN A 351 -12.78 -25.65 37.75
C GLN A 351 -13.04 -24.77 38.97
N LYS A 352 -12.72 -23.46 38.91
CA LYS A 352 -12.98 -22.53 40.02
C LYS A 352 -14.46 -22.33 40.29
N GLU A 353 -15.30 -22.25 39.26
CA GLU A 353 -16.76 -22.16 39.40
C GLU A 353 -17.32 -23.39 40.14
N ILE A 354 -16.86 -24.60 39.80
CA ILE A 354 -17.22 -25.83 40.52
C ILE A 354 -16.80 -25.76 42.00
N PHE A 355 -15.59 -25.25 42.28
CA PHE A 355 -15.13 -25.09 43.67
C PHE A 355 -15.92 -24.03 44.44
N GLU A 356 -16.41 -22.96 43.80
CA GLU A 356 -17.26 -21.96 44.44
C GLU A 356 -18.65 -22.51 44.76
N ASP A 357 -19.25 -23.28 43.84
CA ASP A 357 -20.54 -23.97 44.06
C ASP A 357 -20.44 -24.97 45.22
N ASP A 358 -19.38 -25.79 45.25
CA ASP A 358 -19.11 -26.73 46.36
C ASP A 358 -18.90 -25.99 47.69
N PHE A 359 -18.25 -24.82 47.67
CA PHE A 359 -18.03 -24.02 48.87
C PHE A 359 -19.34 -23.40 49.38
N GLU A 360 -20.21 -22.95 48.49
CA GLU A 360 -21.49 -22.35 48.84
C GLU A 360 -22.47 -23.40 49.42
N GLU A 361 -22.47 -24.62 48.88
CA GLU A 361 -23.24 -25.74 49.39
C GLU A 361 -22.73 -26.20 50.77
N ASN A 362 -21.41 -26.32 50.94
CA ASN A 362 -20.79 -26.62 52.23
C ASN A 362 -21.04 -25.53 53.29
N TYR A 363 -21.07 -24.25 52.89
CA TYR A 363 -21.37 -23.14 53.79
C TYR A 363 -22.84 -23.18 54.27
N ARG A 364 -23.78 -23.57 53.40
CA ARG A 364 -25.18 -23.81 53.81
C ARG A 364 -25.29 -24.94 54.83
N PHE A 365 -24.59 -26.05 54.61
CA PHE A 365 -24.54 -27.15 55.57
C PHE A 365 -23.97 -26.72 56.92
N LEU A 366 -22.87 -25.95 56.92
CA LEU A 366 -22.26 -25.43 58.14
C LEU A 366 -23.24 -24.53 58.93
N LYS A 367 -24.03 -23.71 58.22
CA LYS A 367 -25.05 -22.84 58.83
C LYS A 367 -26.20 -23.63 59.46
N ILE A 368 -26.58 -24.76 58.87
CA ILE A 368 -27.56 -25.69 59.45
C ILE A 368 -26.98 -26.35 60.71
N ILE A 369 -25.74 -26.85 60.65
CA ILE A 369 -25.05 -27.45 61.80
C ILE A 369 -24.95 -26.44 62.97
N MET A 370 -24.60 -25.18 62.68
CA MET A 370 -24.57 -24.12 63.70
C MET A 370 -25.95 -23.88 64.33
N LYS A 371 -27.02 -23.81 63.52
CA LYS A 371 -28.39 -23.66 64.06
C LYS A 371 -28.80 -24.85 64.93
N VAL A 372 -28.46 -26.07 64.53
CA VAL A 372 -28.74 -27.28 65.32
C VAL A 372 -27.97 -27.26 66.63
N LYS A 373 -26.69 -26.87 66.60
CA LYS A 373 -25.86 -26.69 67.79
C LYS A 373 -26.47 -25.67 68.76
N ASP A 374 -26.94 -24.52 68.26
CA ASP A 374 -27.55 -23.48 69.09
C ASP A 374 -28.88 -23.94 69.73
N VAL A 375 -29.65 -24.81 69.04
CA VAL A 375 -30.85 -25.42 69.61
C VAL A 375 -30.49 -26.43 70.71
N ILE A 376 -29.50 -27.29 70.48
CA ILE A 376 -29.03 -28.26 71.49
C ILE A 376 -28.51 -27.53 72.74
N ILE A 377 -27.75 -26.44 72.58
CA ILE A 377 -27.25 -25.63 73.70
C ILE A 377 -28.38 -24.95 74.49
N LYS A 378 -29.54 -24.69 73.87
CA LYS A 378 -30.70 -24.12 74.58
C LYS A 378 -31.52 -25.17 75.34
N GLU A 379 -31.42 -26.44 74.98
CA GLU A 379 -32.13 -27.54 75.66
C GLU A 379 -31.29 -28.27 76.73
N LEU A 380 -29.98 -28.03 76.74
CA LEU A 380 -29.07 -28.38 77.84
C LEU A 380 -29.00 -27.24 78.87
#